data_AF-X0XPH6-F1
#
_entry.id   AF-X0XPH6-F1
#
_cell.length_a   1.000
_cell.length_b   1.000
_cell.length_c   1.000
_cell.angle_alpha   90.00
_cell.angle_beta   90.00
_cell.angle_gamma   90.00
#
_symmetry.space_group_name_H-M   'P 1'
#
loop_
_entity.id
_entity.type
_entity.pdbx_description
1 polymer ?
#
loop_
_entity_poly.entity_id
_entity_poly.type
_entity_poly.pdbx_seq_one_letter_code
_entity_poly.pdbx_strand_id
1 'polypeptide(L)'
;MKYFKKMRGTTKSPPAVGFAEIVWSWIGAFLGIASVAFVNYNIFKGTDLVMIIGSFGASAVLIYAAIRSPLAQPRNLIGGHVISAIIGVTAYNLLDNFMWLAAAVAVATAIAAMHATKTLHPPGGATALIAVIGSQ
;
A
#
# COMPACT_ATOMS: atom_id res chain seq x y z
N MET A 1 20.90 4.51 -28.33
CA MET A 1 21.08 3.11 -27.86
C MET A 1 21.62 2.94 -26.42
N LYS A 2 22.30 3.90 -25.78
CA LYS A 2 22.83 3.74 -24.40
C LYS A 2 21.74 3.71 -23.30
N TYR A 3 20.63 4.43 -23.47
CA TYR A 3 19.53 4.49 -22.49
C TYR A 3 18.80 3.13 -22.31
N PHE A 4 18.42 2.48 -23.42
CA PHE A 4 17.78 1.16 -23.39
C PHE A 4 18.66 0.06 -22.78
N LYS A 5 19.99 0.16 -22.93
CA LYS A 5 20.92 -0.76 -22.24
C LYS A 5 20.91 -0.58 -20.72
N LYS A 6 20.67 0.63 -20.20
CA LYS A 6 20.56 0.88 -18.74
C LYS A 6 19.30 0.25 -18.14
N MET A 7 18.19 0.22 -18.89
CA MET A 7 16.93 -0.41 -18.45
C MET A 7 16.99 -1.95 -18.35
N ARG A 8 18.01 -2.60 -18.92
CA ARG A 8 18.23 -4.05 -18.74
C ARG A 8 18.62 -4.42 -17.31
N GLY A 9 19.02 -3.45 -16.48
CA GLY A 9 19.58 -3.71 -15.16
C GLY A 9 20.96 -4.36 -15.24
N THR A 10 21.65 -4.41 -14.09
CA THR A 10 22.94 -5.09 -13.94
C THR A 10 22.83 -6.38 -13.13
N THR A 11 21.64 -6.66 -12.56
CA THR A 11 21.37 -7.79 -11.68
C THR A 11 20.52 -8.85 -12.36
N LYS A 12 20.57 -10.07 -11.84
CA LYS A 12 19.73 -11.17 -12.31
C LYS A 12 18.27 -10.88 -11.92
N SER A 13 17.36 -10.99 -12.88
CA SER A 13 15.92 -10.87 -12.60
C SER A 13 15.47 -11.96 -11.62
N PRO A 14 14.40 -11.73 -10.85
CA PRO A 14 13.75 -12.79 -10.10
C PRO A 14 13.45 -14.00 -11.01
N PRO A 15 13.47 -15.23 -10.47
CA PRO A 15 13.09 -16.41 -11.24
C PRO A 15 11.66 -16.27 -11.76
N ALA A 16 11.40 -16.81 -12.95
CA ALA A 16 10.06 -16.83 -13.51
C ALA A 16 9.13 -17.66 -12.63
N VAL A 17 7.91 -17.18 -12.44
CA VAL A 17 6.85 -17.87 -11.70
C VAL A 17 6.12 -18.84 -12.63
N GLY A 18 5.68 -19.98 -12.10
CA GLY A 18 4.92 -20.98 -12.86
C GLY A 18 3.53 -20.48 -13.25
N PHE A 19 2.95 -21.02 -14.33
CA PHE A 19 1.62 -20.62 -14.79
C PHE A 19 0.53 -20.75 -13.71
N ALA A 20 0.59 -21.81 -12.89
CA ALA A 20 -0.34 -22.00 -11.78
C ALA A 20 -0.24 -20.86 -10.75
N GLU A 21 0.98 -20.41 -10.39
CA GLU A 21 1.17 -19.29 -9.46
C GLU A 21 0.61 -17.98 -10.05
N ILE A 22 0.76 -17.76 -11.35
CA ILE A 22 0.19 -16.60 -12.05
C ILE A 22 -1.34 -16.62 -11.94
N VAL A 23 -1.98 -17.75 -12.25
CA VAL A 23 -3.44 -17.90 -12.17
C VAL A 23 -3.94 -17.68 -10.75
N TRP A 24 -3.29 -18.27 -9.75
CA TRP A 24 -3.67 -18.07 -8.34
C TRP A 24 -3.47 -16.62 -7.86
N SER A 25 -2.37 -15.98 -8.29
CA SER A 25 -2.13 -14.56 -8.00
C SER A 25 -3.24 -13.69 -8.58
N TRP A 26 -3.67 -13.99 -9.81
CA TRP A 26 -4.75 -13.27 -10.48
C TRP A 26 -6.09 -13.47 -9.79
N ILE A 27 -6.48 -14.72 -9.50
CA ILE A 27 -7.74 -15.04 -8.80
C ILE A 27 -7.77 -14.37 -7.42
N GLY A 28 -6.70 -14.51 -6.63
CA GLY A 28 -6.61 -13.94 -5.29
C GLY A 28 -6.69 -12.40 -5.30
N ALA A 29 -5.93 -11.76 -6.17
CA ALA A 29 -5.96 -10.30 -6.32
C ALA A 29 -7.31 -9.80 -6.80
N PHE A 30 -7.92 -10.47 -7.80
CA PHE A 30 -9.24 -10.10 -8.30
C PHE A 30 -10.29 -10.19 -7.21
N LEU A 31 -10.42 -11.33 -6.53
CA LEU A 31 -11.42 -11.52 -5.49
C LEU A 31 -11.19 -10.59 -4.29
N GLY A 32 -9.94 -10.40 -3.89
CA GLY A 32 -9.57 -9.50 -2.79
C GLY A 32 -9.94 -8.04 -3.09
N ILE A 33 -9.49 -7.51 -4.24
CA ILE A 33 -9.77 -6.12 -4.62
C ILE A 33 -11.24 -5.92 -4.98
N ALA A 34 -11.90 -6.88 -5.64
CA ALA A 34 -13.33 -6.80 -5.91
C ALA A 34 -14.14 -6.72 -4.61
N SER A 35 -13.74 -7.45 -3.57
CA SER A 35 -14.39 -7.38 -2.25
C SER A 35 -14.21 -5.99 -1.61
N VAL A 36 -12.99 -5.45 -1.62
CA VAL A 36 -12.69 -4.10 -1.11
C VAL A 36 -13.46 -3.04 -1.88
N ALA A 37 -13.48 -3.13 -3.21
CA ALA A 37 -14.21 -2.20 -4.08
C ALA A 37 -15.72 -2.31 -3.85
N PHE A 38 -16.27 -3.52 -3.75
CA PHE A 38 -17.69 -3.73 -3.47
C PHE A 38 -18.10 -3.06 -2.15
N VAL A 39 -17.31 -3.25 -1.09
CA VAL A 39 -17.54 -2.58 0.20
C VAL A 39 -17.46 -1.06 0.08
N ASN A 40 -16.46 -0.54 -0.63
CA ASN A 40 -16.32 0.90 -0.87
C ASN A 40 -17.53 1.51 -1.60
N TYR A 41 -17.98 0.90 -2.69
CA TYR A 41 -19.06 1.44 -3.52
C TYR A 41 -20.47 1.23 -2.95
N ASN A 42 -20.70 0.16 -2.17
CA ASN A 42 -22.04 -0.19 -1.69
C ASN A 42 -22.26 0.14 -0.20
N ILE A 43 -21.24 -0.01 0.65
CA ILE A 43 -21.38 0.21 2.09
C ILE A 43 -20.93 1.63 2.46
N PHE A 44 -19.77 2.06 1.96
CA PHE A 44 -19.19 3.37 2.26
C PHE A 44 -19.53 4.43 1.22
N LYS A 45 -20.70 4.31 0.58
CA LYS A 45 -21.15 5.23 -0.47
C LYS A 45 -21.18 6.67 0.06
N GLY A 46 -20.60 7.61 -0.69
CA GLY A 46 -20.53 9.03 -0.32
C GLY A 46 -19.37 9.40 0.60
N THR A 47 -18.47 8.46 0.91
CA THR A 47 -17.19 8.74 1.56
C THR A 47 -16.07 8.84 0.52
N ASP A 48 -15.06 9.66 0.80
CA ASP A 48 -13.94 9.90 -0.12
C ASP A 48 -12.84 8.83 -0.01
N LEU A 49 -13.25 7.58 0.17
CA LEU A 49 -12.33 6.46 0.42
C LEU A 49 -11.82 5.79 -0.86
N VAL A 50 -12.15 6.33 -2.05
CA VAL A 50 -11.78 5.72 -3.35
C VAL A 50 -10.26 5.59 -3.48
N MET A 51 -9.50 6.59 -3.00
CA MET A 51 -8.03 6.54 -3.07
C MET A 51 -7.44 5.37 -2.27
N ILE A 52 -8.12 4.90 -1.21
CA ILE A 52 -7.66 3.76 -0.38
C ILE A 52 -7.58 2.47 -1.20
N ILE A 53 -8.35 2.34 -2.28
CA ILE A 53 -8.23 1.21 -3.22
C ILE A 53 -6.82 1.12 -3.80
N GLY A 54 -6.14 2.25 -4.02
CA GLY A 54 -4.74 2.26 -4.48
C GLY A 54 -3.78 1.62 -3.48
N SER A 55 -3.97 1.92 -2.19
CA SER A 55 -3.18 1.32 -1.10
C SER A 55 -3.46 -0.19 -0.99
N PHE A 56 -4.73 -0.62 -1.02
CA PHE A 56 -5.05 -2.05 -1.01
C PHE A 56 -4.62 -2.78 -2.29
N GLY A 57 -4.60 -2.11 -3.44
CA GLY A 57 -4.05 -2.64 -4.69
C GLY A 57 -2.58 -3.04 -4.55
N ALA A 58 -1.77 -2.18 -3.94
CA ALA A 58 -0.37 -2.51 -3.65
C ALA A 58 -0.26 -3.64 -2.59
N SER A 59 -1.15 -3.69 -1.61
CA SER A 59 -1.24 -4.82 -0.67
C SER A 59 -1.55 -6.14 -1.38
N ALA A 60 -2.47 -6.15 -2.35
CA ALA A 60 -2.81 -7.33 -3.13
C ALA A 60 -1.59 -7.86 -3.91
N VAL A 61 -0.73 -6.99 -4.44
CA VAL A 61 0.53 -7.42 -5.07
C VAL A 61 1.42 -8.16 -4.07
N LEU A 62 1.57 -7.65 -2.85
CA LEU A 62 2.39 -8.32 -1.84
C LEU A 62 1.79 -9.65 -1.39
N ILE A 63 0.49 -9.66 -1.09
CA ILE A 63 -0.18 -10.83 -0.50
C ILE A 63 -0.38 -11.94 -1.52
N TYR A 64 -0.69 -11.61 -2.79
CA TYR A 64 -1.06 -12.60 -3.79
C TYR A 64 0.04 -12.92 -4.79
N ALA A 65 0.89 -11.94 -5.16
CA ALA A 65 1.96 -12.15 -6.15
C ALA A 65 3.35 -12.32 -5.51
N ALA A 66 3.63 -11.63 -4.40
CA ALA A 66 4.90 -11.73 -3.69
C ALA A 66 4.78 -12.56 -2.39
N ILE A 67 4.10 -13.71 -2.46
CA ILE A 67 3.74 -14.57 -1.31
C ILE A 67 4.91 -14.96 -0.40
N ARG A 68 6.13 -15.03 -0.94
CA ARG A 68 7.36 -15.36 -0.19
C ARG A 68 8.01 -14.15 0.49
N SER A 69 7.47 -12.95 0.27
CA SER A 69 8.00 -11.74 0.84
C SER A 69 7.78 -11.72 2.36
N PRO A 70 8.81 -11.40 3.16
CA PRO A 70 8.62 -11.18 4.59
C PRO A 70 7.69 -9.98 4.86
N LEU A 71 7.55 -9.05 3.89
CA LEU A 71 6.65 -7.91 4.00
C LEU A 71 5.17 -8.29 3.80
N ALA A 72 4.87 -9.44 3.20
CA ALA A 72 3.51 -9.91 2.96
C ALA A 72 2.88 -10.61 4.18
N GLN A 73 3.60 -10.72 5.31
CA GLN A 73 3.10 -11.38 6.50
C GLN A 73 1.88 -10.65 7.08
N PRO A 74 0.86 -11.37 7.62
CA PRO A 74 -0.38 -10.77 8.13
C PRO A 74 -0.15 -9.67 9.17
N ARG A 75 0.86 -9.84 10.03
CA ARG A 75 1.27 -8.82 11.02
C ARG A 75 1.66 -7.49 10.35
N ASN A 76 2.40 -7.55 9.25
CA ASN A 76 2.85 -6.35 8.53
C ASN A 76 1.67 -5.71 7.83
N LEU A 77 0.84 -6.51 7.15
CA LEU A 77 -0.36 -6.02 6.49
C LEU A 77 -1.27 -5.24 7.46
N ILE A 78 -1.69 -5.89 8.54
CA ILE A 78 -2.63 -5.30 9.51
C ILE A 78 -1.95 -4.16 10.27
N GLY A 79 -0.79 -4.42 10.87
CA GLY A 79 -0.09 -3.44 11.70
C GLY A 79 0.36 -2.22 10.90
N GLY A 80 0.85 -2.42 9.68
CA GLY A 80 1.29 -1.34 8.81
C GLY A 80 0.16 -0.41 8.38
N HIS A 81 -1.00 -0.95 7.96
CA HIS A 81 -2.16 -0.10 7.65
C HIS A 81 -2.70 0.63 8.88
N VAL A 82 -2.84 -0.04 10.02
CA VAL A 82 -3.39 0.56 11.25
C VAL A 82 -2.48 1.69 11.77
N ILE A 83 -1.18 1.44 11.91
CA ILE A 83 -0.22 2.45 12.37
C ILE A 83 -0.19 3.64 11.41
N SER A 84 -0.14 3.38 10.10
CA SER A 84 -0.14 4.42 9.10
C SER A 84 -1.42 5.25 9.08
N ALA A 85 -2.59 4.64 9.25
CA ALA A 85 -3.86 5.36 9.31
C ALA A 85 -3.90 6.30 10.53
N ILE A 86 -3.49 5.81 11.71
CA ILE A 86 -3.42 6.63 12.92
C ILE A 86 -2.49 7.82 12.71
N ILE A 87 -1.28 7.58 12.17
CA ILE A 87 -0.29 8.64 11.95
C ILE A 87 -0.75 9.63 10.88
N GLY A 88 -1.33 9.15 9.78
CA GLY A 88 -1.83 10.01 8.70
C GLY A 88 -2.95 10.94 9.17
N VAL A 89 -3.95 10.41 9.87
CA VAL A 89 -5.04 11.23 10.44
C VAL A 89 -4.51 12.21 11.49
N THR A 90 -3.56 11.78 12.32
CA THR A 90 -2.93 12.68 13.31
C THR A 90 -2.17 13.81 12.64
N ALA A 91 -1.39 13.52 11.60
CA ALA A 91 -0.65 14.52 10.84
C ALA A 91 -1.59 15.51 10.14
N TYR A 92 -2.69 15.04 9.55
CA TYR A 92 -3.74 15.90 8.99
C TYR A 92 -4.28 16.84 10.06
N ASN A 93 -4.75 16.32 11.21
CA ASN A 93 -5.34 17.15 12.27
C ASN A 93 -4.38 18.19 12.88
N LEU A 94 -3.07 17.96 12.82
CA LEU A 94 -2.06 18.87 13.38
C LEU A 94 -1.51 19.89 12.36
N LEU A 95 -1.55 19.56 11.06
CA LEU A 95 -0.84 20.27 10.01
C LEU A 95 -1.72 20.52 8.77
N ASP A 96 -3.04 20.44 8.89
CA ASP A 96 -4.03 20.68 7.83
C ASP A 96 -3.81 22.01 7.07
N ASN A 97 -3.36 23.05 7.79
CA ASN A 97 -2.98 24.35 7.24
C ASN A 97 -1.83 24.28 6.22
N PHE A 98 -1.02 23.22 6.25
CA PHE A 98 0.13 22.99 5.38
C PHE A 98 0.10 21.56 4.81
N MET A 99 -0.88 21.26 3.95
CA MET A 99 -1.13 19.91 3.42
C MET A 99 0.12 19.18 2.86
N TRP A 100 1.01 19.91 2.18
CA TRP A 100 2.26 19.34 1.64
C TRP A 100 3.21 18.86 2.75
N LEU A 101 3.24 19.57 3.88
CA LEU A 101 4.04 19.22 5.05
C LEU A 101 3.37 18.09 5.83
N ALA A 102 2.04 18.14 6.00
CA ALA A 102 1.26 17.07 6.62
C ALA A 102 1.49 15.72 5.91
N ALA A 103 1.47 15.73 4.58
CA ALA A 103 1.71 14.54 3.76
C ALA A 103 3.12 13.98 3.96
N ALA A 104 4.14 14.85 3.94
CA ALA A 104 5.54 14.45 4.16
C ALA A 104 5.75 13.87 5.57
N VAL A 105 5.22 14.53 6.59
CA VAL A 105 5.30 14.12 8.00
C VAL A 105 4.56 12.80 8.21
N ALA A 106 3.36 12.64 7.65
CA ALA A 106 2.57 11.42 7.74
C ALA A 106 3.34 10.21 7.23
N VAL A 107 3.84 10.28 5.98
CA VAL A 107 4.53 9.15 5.35
C VAL A 107 5.85 8.84 6.07
N ALA A 108 6.66 9.86 6.36
CA ALA A 108 7.95 9.67 7.03
C ALA A 108 7.79 9.06 8.43
N THR A 109 6.85 9.60 9.22
CA THR A 109 6.57 9.11 10.58
C THR A 109 5.98 7.70 10.55
N ALA A 110 5.09 7.41 9.60
CA ALA A 110 4.51 6.08 9.44
C ALA A 110 5.58 5.02 9.10
N ILE A 111 6.51 5.35 8.20
CA ILE A 111 7.65 4.46 7.89
C ILE A 111 8.50 4.23 9.13
N ALA A 112 8.84 5.29 9.88
CA ALA A 112 9.64 5.17 11.10
C ALA A 112 8.94 4.31 12.17
N ALA A 113 7.64 4.53 12.40
CA ALA A 113 6.85 3.78 13.35
C ALA A 113 6.76 2.30 12.96
N MET A 114 6.47 2.00 11.70
CA MET A 114 6.44 0.62 11.20
C MET A 114 7.79 -0.09 11.33
N HIS A 115 8.92 0.62 11.17
CA HIS A 115 10.24 0.06 11.45
C HIS A 115 10.39 -0.27 12.93
N ALA A 116 10.04 0.67 13.82
CA ALA A 116 10.16 0.49 15.26
C ALA A 116 9.31 -0.70 15.77
N THR A 117 8.10 -0.87 15.23
CA THR A 117 7.17 -1.95 15.60
C THR A 117 7.40 -3.25 14.85
N LYS A 118 8.34 -3.28 13.89
CA LYS A 118 8.60 -4.41 12.98
C LYS A 118 7.31 -4.86 12.26
N THR A 119 6.56 -3.90 11.75
CA THR A 119 5.31 -4.11 10.99
C THR A 119 5.39 -3.44 9.61
N LEU A 120 6.59 -3.37 9.02
CA LEU A 120 6.80 -2.67 7.74
C LEU A 120 5.97 -3.29 6.62
N HIS A 121 5.00 -2.53 6.15
CA HIS A 121 4.17 -2.84 5.00
C HIS A 121 4.13 -1.61 4.10
N PRO A 122 4.91 -1.61 2.99
CA PRO A 122 5.02 -0.44 2.12
C PRO A 122 3.69 0.19 1.68
N PRO A 123 2.63 -0.59 1.36
CA PRO A 123 1.31 -0.02 1.06
C PRO A 123 0.70 0.82 2.19
N GLY A 124 1.09 0.57 3.44
CA GLY A 124 0.73 1.40 4.59
C GLY A 124 1.24 2.83 4.45
N GLY A 125 2.38 3.08 3.81
CA GLY A 125 2.84 4.44 3.54
C GLY A 125 1.84 5.21 2.67
N ALA A 126 1.26 4.54 1.66
CA ALA A 126 0.18 5.13 0.86
C ALA A 126 -1.08 5.38 1.71
N THR A 127 -1.41 4.50 2.66
CA THR A 127 -2.52 4.73 3.61
C THR A 127 -2.33 6.01 4.41
N ALA A 128 -1.13 6.25 4.93
CA ALA A 128 -0.81 7.47 5.67
C ALA A 128 -0.96 8.71 4.78
N LEU A 129 -0.49 8.65 3.54
CA LEU A 129 -0.63 9.74 2.57
C LEU A 129 -2.09 10.03 2.23
N ILE A 130 -2.86 8.98 1.92
CA ILE A 130 -4.28 9.10 1.56
C ILE A 130 -5.10 9.65 2.72
N ALA A 131 -4.77 9.34 3.97
CA ALA A 131 -5.43 9.94 5.12
C ALA A 131 -5.23 11.47 5.21
N VAL A 132 -4.19 12.02 4.56
CA VAL A 132 -3.94 13.46 4.49
C VAL A 132 -4.58 14.09 3.24
N ILE A 133 -4.43 13.47 2.07
CA ILE A 133 -4.82 14.09 0.79
C ILE A 133 -6.17 13.62 0.25
N GLY A 134 -6.73 12.55 0.82
CA GLY A 134 -7.93 11.88 0.28
C GLY A 134 -9.24 12.58 0.60
N SER A 135 -9.25 13.60 1.45
CA SER A 135 -10.46 14.33 1.87
C SER A 135 -10.65 15.67 1.16
N GLN A 136 -10.19 15.81 -0.08
CA GLN A 136 -10.34 17.02 -0.91
C GLN A 136 -11.46 16.87 -1.93
#